data_AF-A0A4T0JH74-F1
#
_entry.id   AF-A0A4T0JH74-F1
#
_cell.length_a   1.000
_cell.length_b   1.000
_cell.length_c   1.000
_cell.angle_alpha   90.00
_cell.angle_beta   90.00
_cell.angle_gamma   90.00
#
_symmetry.space_group_name_H-M   'P 1'
#
loop_
_entity.id
_entity.type
_entity.pdbx_description
1 polymer ?
#
loop_
_entity_poly.entity_id
_entity_poly.type
_entity_poly.pdbx_seq_one_letter_code
_entity_poly.pdbx_strand_id
1 'polypeptide(L)'
;MALGKKNKKKTPITGVKSQSLSSKKTKSIINSFHLLLKKKKTIKDPNQLSEIDNEIEKLGGMAAYQHASTIGQSSSRGGDSSHVFIAWLTELGVKREYLGSEGRDKMALLEIGALVHNNYESERKWIDTELIDLKSNHPIIQEQDFLQRPLPRNEDDRKDAVSSSLVLNFVPTPVERGQFLIRLNTFLKPNGYLFMVLPAPCITNSRYLTRDRFVEMLNTVGFTLLKEKIGDTKKGSRIALTEEEPHRSRCRAIMKQHPEVKKLFGPDPRTALVVLAVVAIQLLTATHITDLDWHPLSWKFLLTAYVVGGVCNQNLFLAIHEITHNLVFKSRTANKALAMIANLPVGIPFAGTFKVYHHEHHRYLGEDGIDTDLPTNFELLFLKNVLGKLFFATFQILFYAIRPGLVNPKPPSGFVLLNAGVQVGFNALMYQHYGVGIFAYSVLSTFFAGSLHPCAAHFIAEHYMFDGSGQETYSYYGLLNWLCYNVGYHNEHHDFPAVSWLNLPKVRHIAPEFYNHLQWHTSWPMVTFRFIFEKDVGLFSRAKRDSHLSEKEQRKQPKAKKEAVLPGEGCSLDGAD
;
A
#
# COMPACT_ATOMS: atom_id res chain seq x y z
N MET A 1 6.09 -45.75 -45.22
CA MET A 1 5.77 -45.56 -43.79
C MET A 1 5.29 -44.13 -43.59
N ALA A 2 3.97 -43.93 -43.48
CA ALA A 2 3.35 -42.64 -43.22
C ALA A 2 2.58 -42.75 -41.90
N LEU A 3 3.00 -41.99 -40.89
CA LEU A 3 2.41 -41.99 -39.55
C LEU A 3 1.12 -41.17 -39.54
N GLY A 4 -0.01 -41.83 -39.27
CA GLY A 4 -1.35 -41.23 -39.22
C GLY A 4 -1.55 -40.28 -38.03
N LYS A 5 -2.10 -39.10 -38.31
CA LYS A 5 -2.54 -38.11 -37.32
C LYS A 5 -3.78 -38.64 -36.58
N LYS A 6 -3.71 -38.74 -35.25
CA LYS A 6 -4.87 -39.01 -34.38
C LYS A 6 -5.83 -37.82 -34.39
N ASN A 7 -7.07 -38.06 -34.87
CA ASN A 7 -8.18 -37.11 -34.82
C ASN A 7 -8.58 -36.79 -33.37
N LYS A 8 -8.54 -35.51 -32.99
CA LYS A 8 -9.19 -35.01 -31.76
C LYS A 8 -10.71 -35.06 -31.95
N LYS A 9 -11.42 -35.83 -31.11
CA LYS A 9 -12.89 -35.77 -31.01
C LYS A 9 -13.33 -34.34 -30.66
N LYS A 10 -14.20 -33.74 -31.47
CA LYS A 10 -14.88 -32.48 -31.15
C LYS A 10 -15.93 -32.74 -30.06
N THR A 11 -15.86 -31.99 -28.97
CA THR A 11 -16.88 -31.96 -27.91
C THR A 11 -18.16 -31.26 -28.42
N PRO A 12 -19.36 -31.68 -28.00
CA PRO A 12 -20.61 -31.08 -28.46
C PRO A 12 -20.76 -29.64 -27.93
N ILE A 13 -21.22 -28.73 -28.79
CA ILE A 13 -21.55 -27.33 -28.46
C ILE A 13 -22.98 -27.29 -27.89
N THR A 14 -23.23 -27.97 -26.78
CA THR A 14 -24.50 -27.87 -26.02
C THR A 14 -24.22 -28.06 -24.54
N GLY A 15 -23.47 -27.12 -23.97
CA GLY A 15 -23.39 -26.93 -22.52
C GLY A 15 -23.70 -25.47 -22.24
N VAL A 16 -24.75 -25.22 -21.47
CA VAL A 16 -24.99 -23.90 -20.86
C VAL A 16 -23.68 -23.51 -20.17
N LYS A 17 -23.01 -22.45 -20.67
CA LYS A 17 -21.80 -21.91 -20.03
C LYS A 17 -22.19 -21.45 -18.63
N SER A 18 -21.95 -22.26 -17.61
CA SER A 18 -21.82 -21.78 -16.23
C SER A 18 -20.80 -20.65 -16.26
N GLN A 19 -21.25 -19.42 -16.03
CA GLN A 19 -20.39 -18.25 -15.98
C GLN A 19 -19.45 -18.39 -14.78
N SER A 20 -18.28 -19.01 -14.97
CA SER A 20 -17.28 -19.12 -13.91
C SER A 20 -16.85 -17.70 -13.50
N LEU A 21 -17.09 -17.31 -12.25
CA LEU A 21 -16.66 -16.02 -11.70
C LEU A 21 -15.14 -15.86 -11.89
N SER A 22 -14.64 -14.71 -12.35
CA SER A 22 -13.20 -14.48 -12.49
C SER A 22 -12.49 -14.39 -11.14
N SER A 23 -11.19 -14.70 -11.06
CA SER A 23 -10.43 -14.66 -9.78
C SER A 23 -10.54 -13.30 -9.08
N LYS A 24 -10.50 -12.22 -9.87
CA LYS A 24 -10.71 -10.84 -9.40
C LYS A 24 -12.10 -10.61 -8.81
N LYS A 25 -13.15 -11.12 -9.45
CA LYS A 25 -14.54 -11.00 -8.97
C LYS A 25 -14.79 -11.87 -7.72
N THR A 26 -14.24 -13.08 -7.69
CA THR A 26 -14.26 -13.97 -6.51
C THR A 26 -13.61 -13.29 -5.29
N LYS A 27 -12.39 -12.75 -5.45
CA LYS A 27 -11.68 -12.05 -4.38
C LYS A 27 -12.41 -10.79 -3.91
N SER A 28 -13.00 -10.03 -4.83
CA SER A 28 -13.81 -8.85 -4.51
C SER A 28 -15.03 -9.21 -3.66
N ILE A 29 -15.79 -10.26 -4.01
CA ILE A 29 -16.95 -10.72 -3.22
C ILE A 29 -16.50 -11.10 -1.81
N ILE A 30 -15.45 -11.91 -1.68
CA ILE A 30 -14.92 -12.35 -0.37
C ILE A 30 -14.51 -11.14 0.48
N ASN A 31 -13.74 -10.20 -0.09
CA ASN A 31 -13.28 -9.00 0.62
C ASN A 31 -14.44 -8.10 1.06
N SER A 32 -15.40 -7.83 0.17
CA SER A 32 -16.58 -7.01 0.49
C SER A 32 -17.40 -7.63 1.62
N PHE A 33 -17.59 -8.94 1.61
CA PHE A 33 -18.26 -9.66 2.69
C PHE A 33 -17.55 -9.48 4.03
N HIS A 34 -16.23 -9.66 4.08
CA HIS A 34 -15.45 -9.45 5.30
C HIS A 34 -15.55 -8.02 5.83
N LEU A 35 -15.51 -7.03 4.95
CA LEU A 35 -15.60 -5.62 5.32
C LEU A 35 -16.99 -5.27 5.87
N LEU A 36 -18.06 -5.76 5.23
CA LEU A 36 -19.43 -5.53 5.69
C LEU A 36 -19.72 -6.22 7.02
N LEU A 37 -19.29 -7.47 7.19
CA LEU A 37 -19.41 -8.18 8.47
C LEU A 37 -18.60 -7.49 9.59
N LYS A 38 -17.46 -6.88 9.26
CA LYS A 38 -16.68 -6.07 10.21
C LYS A 38 -17.44 -4.78 10.56
N LYS A 39 -17.96 -4.04 9.59
CA LYS A 39 -18.75 -2.82 9.81
C LYS A 39 -19.97 -3.10 10.67
N LYS A 40 -20.69 -4.19 10.39
CA LYS A 40 -21.89 -4.64 11.14
C LYS A 40 -21.61 -4.80 12.64
N LYS A 41 -20.37 -5.16 13.02
CA LYS A 41 -19.97 -5.36 14.43
C LYS A 41 -19.68 -4.06 15.19
N THR A 42 -19.30 -3.00 14.48
CA THR A 42 -18.98 -1.68 15.09
C THR A 42 -20.19 -0.78 15.22
N ILE A 43 -21.22 -1.00 14.41
CA ILE A 43 -22.41 -0.17 14.34
C ILE A 43 -23.48 -0.72 15.27
N LYS A 44 -24.05 0.15 16.11
CA LYS A 44 -25.17 -0.18 17.00
C LYS A 44 -26.50 0.39 16.52
N ASP A 45 -26.48 1.31 15.55
CA ASP A 45 -27.68 1.94 15.01
C ASP A 45 -28.48 0.93 14.14
N PRO A 46 -29.76 0.68 14.46
CA PRO A 46 -30.59 -0.28 13.72
C PRO A 46 -30.76 0.03 12.23
N ASN A 47 -30.80 1.33 11.86
CA ASN A 47 -30.96 1.72 10.46
C ASN A 47 -29.71 1.40 9.65
N GLN A 48 -28.52 1.76 10.15
CA GLN A 48 -27.25 1.40 9.53
C GLN A 48 -26.99 -0.12 9.49
N LEU A 49 -27.47 -0.88 10.49
CA LEU A 49 -27.43 -2.34 10.46
C LEU A 49 -28.28 -2.91 9.32
N SER A 50 -29.49 -2.37 9.11
CA SER A 50 -30.35 -2.77 8.00
C SER A 50 -29.75 -2.43 6.64
N GLU A 51 -29.08 -1.28 6.50
CA GLU A 51 -28.36 -0.91 5.28
C GLU A 51 -27.25 -1.92 4.95
N ILE A 52 -26.46 -2.34 5.94
CA ILE A 52 -25.42 -3.34 5.75
C ILE A 52 -26.01 -4.70 5.35
N ASP A 53 -27.12 -5.10 5.97
CA ASP A 53 -27.80 -6.35 5.61
C ASP A 53 -28.33 -6.31 4.17
N ASN A 54 -28.87 -5.17 3.75
CA ASN A 54 -29.28 -4.96 2.36
C ASN A 54 -28.09 -4.99 1.39
N GLU A 55 -26.92 -4.49 1.78
CA GLU A 55 -25.69 -4.59 0.97
C GLU A 55 -25.19 -6.03 0.85
N ILE A 56 -25.25 -6.81 1.94
CA ILE A 56 -24.89 -8.24 1.94
C ILE A 56 -25.84 -9.03 1.02
N GLU A 57 -27.14 -8.77 1.08
CA GLU A 57 -28.13 -9.39 0.17
C GLU A 57 -27.90 -8.98 -1.29
N LYS A 58 -27.58 -7.72 -1.58
CA LYS A 58 -27.22 -7.26 -2.93
C LYS A 58 -25.97 -7.95 -3.49
N LEU A 59 -25.05 -8.40 -2.63
CA LEU A 59 -23.90 -9.20 -3.04
C LEU A 59 -24.24 -10.68 -3.29
N GLY A 60 -25.50 -11.08 -3.11
CA GLY A 60 -26.01 -12.44 -3.28
C GLY A 60 -26.00 -13.26 -1.98
N GLY A 61 -25.87 -12.60 -0.83
CA GLY A 61 -25.96 -13.22 0.49
C GLY A 61 -24.88 -14.29 0.74
N MET A 62 -25.12 -15.10 1.78
CA MET A 62 -24.15 -16.13 2.21
C MET A 62 -23.82 -17.13 1.09
N ALA A 63 -24.80 -17.46 0.25
CA ALA A 63 -24.64 -18.38 -0.87
C ALA A 63 -23.60 -17.86 -1.89
N ALA A 64 -23.60 -16.56 -2.19
CA ALA A 64 -22.62 -15.97 -3.10
C ALA A 64 -21.20 -15.98 -2.51
N TYR A 65 -21.07 -15.72 -1.20
CA TYR A 65 -19.78 -15.85 -0.50
C TYR A 65 -19.27 -17.29 -0.53
N GLN A 66 -20.13 -18.27 -0.24
CA GLN A 66 -19.73 -19.69 -0.22
C GLN A 66 -19.33 -20.15 -1.62
N HIS A 67 -20.13 -19.83 -2.64
CA HIS A 67 -19.81 -20.14 -4.02
C HIS A 67 -18.50 -19.48 -4.48
N ALA A 68 -18.25 -18.22 -4.10
CA ALA A 68 -16.98 -17.56 -4.37
C ALA A 68 -15.80 -18.27 -3.67
N SER A 69 -15.97 -18.65 -2.41
CA SER A 69 -14.95 -19.34 -1.61
C SER A 69 -14.63 -20.74 -2.16
N THR A 70 -15.64 -21.53 -2.53
CA THR A 70 -15.48 -22.84 -3.20
C THR A 70 -14.73 -22.71 -4.53
N ILE A 71 -15.01 -21.68 -5.34
CA ILE A 71 -14.26 -21.42 -6.58
C ILE A 71 -12.81 -21.04 -6.27
N GLY A 72 -12.57 -20.29 -5.19
CA GLY A 72 -11.24 -19.93 -4.70
C GLY A 72 -10.39 -21.15 -4.33
N GLN A 73 -11.02 -22.20 -3.79
CA GLN A 73 -10.38 -23.48 -3.44
C GLN A 73 -10.12 -24.40 -4.63
N SER A 74 -10.57 -24.05 -5.85
CA SER A 74 -10.32 -24.90 -7.03
C SER A 74 -8.82 -25.07 -7.29
N SER A 75 -8.44 -26.23 -7.84
CA SER A 75 -7.07 -26.55 -8.24
C SER A 75 -6.46 -25.52 -9.21
N SER A 76 -7.31 -24.84 -9.99
CA SER A 76 -6.92 -23.75 -10.90
C SER A 76 -6.63 -22.40 -10.21
N ARG A 77 -6.92 -22.25 -8.91
CA ARG A 77 -6.91 -20.96 -8.19
C ARG A 77 -6.20 -20.96 -6.83
N GLY A 78 -5.39 -21.97 -6.54
CA GLY A 78 -4.57 -22.06 -5.33
C GLY A 78 -4.74 -23.37 -4.56
N GLY A 79 -5.80 -24.13 -4.87
CA GLY A 79 -6.12 -25.40 -4.22
C GLY A 79 -6.70 -25.23 -2.80
N ASP A 80 -7.34 -26.27 -2.30
CA ASP A 80 -7.84 -26.36 -0.94
C ASP A 80 -6.70 -26.61 0.06
N SER A 81 -6.76 -26.12 1.29
CA SER A 81 -5.66 -26.24 2.27
C SER A 81 -5.38 -27.65 2.80
N SER A 82 -6.31 -28.61 2.64
CA SER A 82 -6.16 -29.99 3.12
C SER A 82 -4.91 -30.68 2.59
N HIS A 83 -4.48 -30.42 1.34
CA HIS A 83 -3.26 -31.03 0.79
C HIS A 83 -2.00 -30.66 1.59
N VAL A 84 -1.95 -29.45 2.18
CA VAL A 84 -0.85 -29.03 3.06
C VAL A 84 -0.91 -29.82 4.36
N PHE A 85 -2.10 -29.98 4.93
CA PHE A 85 -2.26 -30.74 6.17
C PHE A 85 -1.86 -32.21 5.99
N ILE A 86 -2.33 -32.85 4.91
CA ILE A 86 -1.98 -34.24 4.58
C ILE A 86 -0.49 -34.40 4.30
N ALA A 87 0.14 -33.46 3.60
CA ALA A 87 1.58 -33.46 3.40
C ALA A 87 2.33 -33.41 4.74
N TRP A 88 1.94 -32.53 5.66
CA TRP A 88 2.56 -32.44 6.98
C TRP A 88 2.34 -33.68 7.84
N LEU A 89 1.14 -34.26 7.88
CA LEU A 89 0.90 -35.53 8.58
C LEU A 89 1.74 -36.68 8.01
N THR A 90 1.98 -36.66 6.70
CA THR A 90 2.86 -37.64 6.05
C THR A 90 4.32 -37.43 6.46
N GLU A 91 4.81 -36.19 6.45
CA GLU A 91 6.17 -35.82 6.88
C GLU A 91 6.43 -36.13 8.36
N LEU A 92 5.41 -35.99 9.21
CA LEU A 92 5.47 -36.33 10.64
C LEU A 92 5.37 -37.84 10.90
N GLY A 93 5.18 -38.66 9.86
CA GLY A 93 5.09 -40.12 9.97
C GLY A 93 3.73 -40.66 10.39
N VAL A 94 2.74 -39.79 10.64
CA VAL A 94 1.38 -40.15 11.11
C VAL A 94 0.68 -41.06 10.10
N LYS A 95 0.74 -40.72 8.81
CA LYS A 95 0.14 -41.55 7.74
C LYS A 95 0.69 -42.97 7.74
N ARG A 96 1.99 -43.15 8.00
CA ARG A 96 2.63 -44.47 8.07
C ARG A 96 2.16 -45.24 9.30
N GLU A 97 1.97 -44.56 10.43
CA GLU A 97 1.51 -45.16 11.68
C GLU A 97 0.11 -45.77 11.55
N TYR A 98 -0.82 -45.03 10.94
CA TYR A 98 -2.19 -45.50 10.72
C TYR A 98 -2.31 -46.54 9.60
N LEU A 99 -1.45 -46.52 8.59
CA LEU A 99 -1.44 -47.54 7.52
C LEU A 99 -0.66 -48.81 7.89
N GLY A 100 0.32 -48.73 8.78
CA GLY A 100 1.22 -49.83 9.15
C GLY A 100 0.79 -50.64 10.36
N SER A 101 -0.27 -50.23 11.06
CA SER A 101 -0.78 -50.91 12.25
C SER A 101 -2.00 -51.75 11.88
N GLU A 102 -1.82 -53.05 11.64
CA GLU A 102 -2.95 -53.96 11.40
C GLU A 102 -3.93 -53.91 12.58
N GLY A 103 -5.20 -53.62 12.30
CA GLY A 103 -6.27 -53.57 13.31
C GLY A 103 -6.46 -52.23 14.02
N ARG A 104 -5.71 -51.17 13.68
CA ARG A 104 -5.97 -49.82 14.21
C ARG A 104 -7.12 -49.15 13.47
N ASP A 105 -7.98 -48.45 14.21
CA ASP A 105 -9.02 -47.59 13.62
C ASP A 105 -8.42 -46.45 12.79
N LYS A 106 -9.19 -45.99 11.81
CA LYS A 106 -8.81 -44.82 11.01
C LYS A 106 -8.67 -43.59 11.90
N MET A 107 -7.80 -42.67 11.49
CA MET A 107 -7.64 -41.38 12.17
C MET A 107 -8.95 -40.59 12.10
N ALA A 108 -9.55 -40.33 13.25
CA ALA A 108 -10.78 -39.54 13.35
C ALA A 108 -10.44 -38.05 13.20
N LEU A 109 -10.89 -37.45 12.09
CA LEU A 109 -10.70 -36.04 11.74
C LEU A 109 -12.02 -35.29 11.83
N LEU A 110 -12.02 -34.12 12.47
CA LEU A 110 -13.12 -33.15 12.38
C LEU A 110 -12.67 -31.95 11.53
N GLU A 111 -13.37 -31.67 10.43
CA GLU A 111 -13.19 -30.44 9.66
C GLU A 111 -14.29 -29.44 9.99
N ILE A 112 -13.86 -28.28 10.48
CA ILE A 112 -14.72 -27.15 10.83
C ILE A 112 -14.68 -26.14 9.69
N GLY A 113 -15.85 -25.72 9.21
CA GLY A 113 -15.97 -24.76 8.11
C GLY A 113 -15.85 -25.43 6.74
N ALA A 114 -16.33 -26.67 6.62
CA ALA A 114 -16.21 -27.44 5.39
C ALA A 114 -17.09 -26.83 4.27
N LEU A 115 -16.47 -26.48 3.15
CA LEU A 115 -17.17 -25.98 1.96
C LEU A 115 -17.33 -27.05 0.86
N VAL A 116 -16.52 -28.11 0.93
CA VAL A 116 -16.40 -29.16 -0.07
C VAL A 116 -16.26 -30.51 0.63
N HIS A 117 -17.16 -31.43 0.33
CA HIS A 117 -17.26 -32.72 1.02
C HIS A 117 -16.13 -33.73 0.73
N ASN A 118 -15.36 -33.56 -0.35
CA ASN A 118 -14.42 -34.57 -0.83
C ASN A 118 -12.95 -34.16 -0.74
N ASN A 119 -12.60 -33.16 0.07
CA ASN A 119 -11.21 -32.71 0.29
C ASN A 119 -10.27 -33.85 0.73
N TYR A 120 -10.76 -34.80 1.54
CA TYR A 120 -9.97 -35.93 2.05
C TYR A 120 -10.29 -37.27 1.37
N GLU A 121 -11.02 -37.28 0.24
CA GLU A 121 -11.49 -38.51 -0.40
C GLU A 121 -10.32 -39.46 -0.79
N SER A 122 -9.17 -38.90 -1.19
CA SER A 122 -7.96 -39.67 -1.50
C SER A 122 -7.33 -40.35 -0.29
N GLU A 123 -7.65 -39.88 0.92
CA GLU A 123 -7.05 -40.33 2.19
C GLU A 123 -7.98 -41.23 3.01
N ARG A 124 -9.17 -41.56 2.49
CA ARG A 124 -10.21 -42.39 3.15
C ARG A 124 -9.76 -43.79 3.63
N LYS A 125 -8.58 -44.24 3.21
CA LYS A 125 -7.98 -45.50 3.65
C LYS A 125 -7.51 -45.43 5.11
N TRP A 126 -7.12 -44.25 5.58
CA TRP A 126 -6.53 -44.07 6.92
C TRP A 126 -7.11 -42.88 7.69
N ILE A 127 -7.95 -42.06 7.04
CA ILE A 127 -8.70 -40.97 7.70
C ILE A 127 -10.19 -41.27 7.61
N ASP A 128 -10.89 -41.06 8.72
CA ASP A 128 -12.34 -40.92 8.76
C ASP A 128 -12.69 -39.48 9.12
N THR A 129 -13.48 -38.80 8.29
CA THR A 129 -13.68 -37.34 8.39
C THR A 129 -15.13 -37.01 8.71
N GLU A 130 -15.34 -36.31 9.82
CA GLU A 130 -16.58 -35.62 10.16
C GLU A 130 -16.50 -34.18 9.64
N LEU A 131 -17.52 -33.76 8.88
CA LEU A 131 -17.56 -32.45 8.23
C LEU A 131 -18.67 -31.59 8.85
N ILE A 132 -18.32 -30.41 9.35
CA ILE A 132 -19.30 -29.45 9.87
C ILE A 132 -19.12 -28.06 9.24
N ASP A 133 -20.22 -27.33 9.08
CA ASP A 133 -20.21 -25.91 8.73
C ASP A 133 -21.36 -25.19 9.44
N LEU A 134 -21.21 -23.90 9.72
CA LEU A 134 -22.27 -23.10 10.36
C LEU A 134 -23.51 -22.95 9.46
N LYS A 135 -23.30 -22.97 8.14
CA LYS A 135 -24.35 -22.89 7.11
C LYS A 135 -24.02 -23.88 6.01
N SER A 136 -24.51 -25.10 6.11
CA SER A 136 -24.10 -26.16 5.19
C SER A 136 -24.57 -25.88 3.76
N ASN A 137 -23.70 -26.14 2.78
CA ASN A 137 -24.01 -26.07 1.36
C ASN A 137 -24.16 -27.47 0.72
N HIS A 138 -24.05 -28.56 1.50
CA HIS A 138 -24.04 -29.92 1.00
C HIS A 138 -24.62 -30.92 2.01
N PRO A 139 -25.46 -31.90 1.62
CA PRO A 139 -26.13 -32.82 2.55
C PRO A 139 -25.20 -33.65 3.44
N ILE A 140 -23.97 -33.92 2.99
CA ILE A 140 -22.96 -34.67 3.76
C ILE A 140 -22.29 -33.79 4.84
N ILE A 141 -22.28 -32.48 4.65
CA ILE A 141 -21.70 -31.54 5.61
C ILE A 141 -22.78 -31.21 6.63
N GLN A 142 -22.54 -31.55 7.89
CA GLN A 142 -23.48 -31.29 8.95
C GLN A 142 -23.56 -29.79 9.24
N GLU A 143 -24.75 -29.21 9.17
CA GLU A 143 -24.97 -27.84 9.62
C GLU A 143 -24.94 -27.78 11.16
N GLN A 144 -23.91 -27.13 11.72
CA GLN A 144 -23.72 -27.03 13.16
C GLN A 144 -22.81 -25.86 13.52
N ASP A 145 -23.19 -25.12 14.58
CA ASP A 145 -22.28 -24.17 15.23
C ASP A 145 -21.30 -24.89 16.16
N PHE A 146 -20.00 -24.82 15.83
CA PHE A 146 -18.94 -25.44 16.63
C PHE A 146 -18.87 -24.89 18.07
N LEU A 147 -19.18 -23.61 18.30
CA LEU A 147 -19.20 -23.03 19.65
C LEU A 147 -20.33 -23.61 20.51
N GLN A 148 -21.42 -24.06 19.87
CA GLN A 148 -22.59 -24.66 20.53
C GLN A 148 -22.56 -26.18 20.53
N ARG A 149 -21.59 -26.82 19.86
CA ARG A 149 -21.46 -28.28 19.84
C ARG A 149 -21.37 -28.85 21.27
N PRO A 150 -22.07 -29.95 21.62
CA PRO A 150 -21.90 -30.58 22.92
C PRO A 150 -20.44 -30.97 23.17
N LEU A 151 -19.94 -30.73 24.38
CA LEU A 151 -18.59 -31.13 24.75
C LEU A 151 -18.46 -32.66 24.77
N PRO A 152 -17.29 -33.23 24.41
CA PRO A 152 -17.03 -34.66 24.49
C PRO A 152 -17.32 -35.22 25.88
N ARG A 153 -18.02 -36.35 25.97
CA ARG A 153 -18.34 -37.01 27.24
C ARG A 153 -17.30 -38.05 27.63
N ASN A 154 -16.61 -38.62 26.65
CA ASN A 154 -15.56 -39.63 26.80
C ASN A 154 -14.48 -39.44 25.72
N GLU A 155 -13.45 -40.29 25.73
CA GLU A 155 -12.34 -40.22 24.76
C GLU A 155 -12.75 -40.61 23.33
N ASP A 156 -13.82 -41.39 23.16
CA ASP A 156 -14.31 -41.79 21.83
C ASP A 156 -14.99 -40.64 21.10
N ASP A 157 -15.56 -39.68 21.85
CA ASP A 157 -16.12 -38.43 21.31
C ASP A 157 -15.03 -37.45 20.83
N ARG A 158 -13.78 -37.65 21.25
CA ARG A 158 -12.64 -36.80 20.86
C ARG A 158 -12.03 -37.27 19.54
N LYS A 159 -11.33 -36.36 18.88
CA LYS A 159 -10.74 -36.56 17.56
C LYS A 159 -9.22 -36.69 17.65
N ASP A 160 -8.66 -37.47 16.73
CA ASP A 160 -7.21 -37.57 16.57
C ASP A 160 -6.66 -36.31 15.86
N ALA A 161 -7.50 -35.67 15.04
CA ALA A 161 -7.16 -34.45 14.35
C ALA A 161 -8.36 -33.49 14.21
N VAL A 162 -8.08 -32.19 14.20
CA VAL A 162 -9.05 -31.12 13.90
C VAL A 162 -8.46 -30.21 12.84
N SER A 163 -9.22 -29.95 11.76
CA SER A 163 -8.90 -28.97 10.73
C SER A 163 -9.84 -27.76 10.86
N SER A 164 -9.25 -26.57 10.92
CA SER A 164 -9.97 -25.29 11.02
C SER A 164 -9.34 -24.25 10.09
N SER A 165 -9.81 -24.25 8.84
CA SER A 165 -9.25 -23.40 7.79
C SER A 165 -10.09 -22.15 7.55
N LEU A 166 -9.52 -20.98 7.84
CA LEU A 166 -10.16 -19.68 7.67
C LEU A 166 -11.47 -19.49 8.47
N VAL A 167 -11.64 -20.20 9.58
CA VAL A 167 -12.84 -20.12 10.44
C VAL A 167 -12.69 -19.10 11.56
N LEU A 168 -11.57 -19.09 12.28
CA LEU A 168 -11.37 -18.24 13.46
C LEU A 168 -11.55 -16.74 13.15
N ASN A 169 -11.20 -16.30 11.93
CA ASN A 169 -11.39 -14.93 11.47
C ASN A 169 -12.86 -14.52 11.25
N PHE A 170 -13.81 -15.47 11.27
CA PHE A 170 -15.25 -15.19 11.24
C PHE A 170 -15.87 -15.09 12.64
N VAL A 171 -15.26 -15.71 13.65
CA VAL A 171 -15.76 -15.70 15.02
C VAL A 171 -15.89 -14.25 15.53
N PRO A 172 -17.07 -13.81 16.01
CA PRO A 172 -17.40 -12.39 16.07
C PRO A 172 -16.55 -11.60 17.06
N THR A 173 -16.51 -12.06 18.31
CA THR A 173 -15.91 -11.31 19.41
C THR A 173 -14.54 -11.87 19.83
N PRO A 174 -13.68 -11.07 20.48
CA PRO A 174 -12.43 -11.57 21.07
C PRO A 174 -12.67 -12.70 22.09
N VAL A 175 -13.74 -12.59 22.88
CA VAL A 175 -14.11 -13.59 23.90
C VAL A 175 -14.45 -14.92 23.25
N GLU A 176 -15.33 -14.91 22.24
CA GLU A 176 -15.69 -16.11 21.49
C GLU A 176 -14.49 -16.71 20.75
N ARG A 177 -13.56 -15.87 20.24
CA ARG A 177 -12.31 -16.37 19.63
C ARG A 177 -11.44 -17.11 20.66
N GLY A 178 -11.33 -16.59 21.87
CA GLY A 178 -10.64 -17.29 22.98
C GLY A 178 -11.33 -18.62 23.32
N GLN A 179 -12.66 -18.61 23.44
CA GLN A 179 -13.44 -19.83 23.69
C GLN A 179 -13.32 -20.85 22.55
N PHE A 180 -13.28 -20.38 21.30
CA PHE A 180 -13.06 -21.22 20.13
C PHE A 180 -11.73 -21.98 20.24
N LEU A 181 -10.64 -21.27 20.56
CA LEU A 181 -9.31 -21.87 20.73
C LEU A 181 -9.27 -22.91 21.86
N ILE A 182 -9.89 -22.61 22.99
CA ILE A 182 -10.00 -23.56 24.11
C ILE A 182 -10.77 -24.82 23.68
N ARG A 183 -11.90 -24.64 23.00
CA ARG A 183 -12.74 -25.76 22.54
C ARG A 183 -12.02 -26.65 21.55
N LEU A 184 -11.22 -26.11 20.63
CA LEU A 184 -10.41 -26.93 19.72
C LEU A 184 -9.57 -27.96 20.48
N ASN A 185 -8.98 -27.57 21.61
CA ASN A 185 -8.20 -28.48 22.44
C ASN A 185 -9.11 -29.51 23.14
N THR A 186 -10.28 -29.10 23.63
CA THR A 186 -11.25 -30.00 24.27
C THR A 186 -11.74 -31.12 23.35
N PHE A 187 -11.87 -30.87 22.04
CA PHE A 187 -12.28 -31.89 21.06
C PHE A 187 -11.14 -32.79 20.57
N LEU A 188 -9.88 -32.54 20.98
CA LEU A 188 -8.74 -33.36 20.60
C LEU A 188 -8.40 -34.37 21.69
N LYS A 189 -7.96 -35.56 21.29
CA LYS A 189 -7.29 -36.52 22.16
C LYS A 189 -5.92 -36.00 22.59
N PRO A 190 -5.34 -36.53 23.68
CA PRO A 190 -3.94 -36.24 24.02
C PRO A 190 -3.01 -36.53 22.83
N ASN A 191 -2.11 -35.60 22.52
CA ASN A 191 -1.23 -35.62 21.35
C ASN A 191 -1.95 -35.57 19.98
N GLY A 192 -3.22 -35.17 19.94
CA GLY A 192 -3.94 -34.93 18.70
C GLY A 192 -3.43 -33.72 17.90
N TYR A 193 -3.73 -33.68 16.61
CA TYR A 193 -3.21 -32.68 15.68
C TYR A 193 -4.23 -31.58 15.36
N LEU A 194 -3.85 -30.32 15.55
CA LEU A 194 -4.61 -29.17 15.06
C LEU A 194 -3.98 -28.62 13.78
N PHE A 195 -4.77 -28.51 12.72
CA PHE A 195 -4.45 -27.73 11.54
C PHE A 195 -5.29 -26.47 11.50
N MET A 196 -4.63 -25.31 11.45
CA MET A 196 -5.32 -24.01 11.44
C MET A 196 -4.78 -23.12 10.33
N VAL A 197 -5.69 -22.47 9.61
CA VAL A 197 -5.33 -21.50 8.56
C VAL A 197 -5.94 -20.14 8.89
N LEU A 198 -5.12 -19.10 8.85
CA LEU A 198 -5.52 -17.71 9.00
C LEU A 198 -5.07 -16.90 7.79
N PRO A 199 -5.79 -15.83 7.40
CA PRO A 199 -5.25 -14.86 6.47
C PRO A 199 -3.94 -14.27 7.03
N ALA A 200 -2.87 -14.27 6.23
CA ALA A 200 -1.55 -13.77 6.67
C ALA A 200 -1.61 -12.36 7.31
N PRO A 201 -2.38 -11.38 6.79
CA PRO A 201 -2.51 -10.06 7.42
C PRO A 201 -3.01 -10.08 8.87
N CYS A 202 -3.72 -11.13 9.31
CA CYS A 202 -4.18 -11.25 10.69
C CYS A 202 -3.04 -11.36 11.70
N ILE A 203 -1.86 -11.82 11.28
CA ILE A 203 -0.68 -12.01 12.13
C ILE A 203 0.56 -11.23 11.66
N THR A 204 0.58 -10.78 10.39
CA THR A 204 1.68 -9.99 9.82
C THR A 204 1.39 -8.50 9.73
N ASN A 205 0.11 -8.09 9.80
CA ASN A 205 -0.34 -6.70 9.61
C ASN A 205 -1.37 -6.28 10.67
N SER A 206 -1.28 -6.86 11.85
CA SER A 206 -2.19 -6.58 12.97
C SER A 206 -1.43 -5.84 14.08
N ARG A 207 -2.00 -4.73 14.55
CA ARG A 207 -1.45 -3.90 15.62
C ARG A 207 -1.33 -4.63 16.96
N TYR A 208 -2.23 -5.58 17.23
CA TYR A 208 -2.38 -6.21 18.54
C TYR A 208 -2.07 -7.71 18.55
N LEU A 209 -1.92 -8.32 17.38
CA LEU A 209 -1.67 -9.76 17.24
C LEU A 209 -0.50 -9.99 16.29
N THR A 210 0.63 -10.43 16.83
CA THR A 210 1.80 -10.86 16.05
C THR A 210 1.81 -12.38 15.92
N ARG A 211 2.64 -12.90 15.01
CA ARG A 211 2.92 -14.34 14.92
C ARG A 211 3.30 -14.93 16.28
N ASP A 212 4.25 -14.32 16.97
CA ASP A 212 4.74 -14.84 18.26
C ASP A 212 3.68 -14.78 19.35
N ARG A 213 2.92 -13.68 19.41
CA ARG A 213 1.81 -13.56 20.37
C ARG A 213 0.72 -14.60 20.11
N PHE A 214 0.44 -14.90 18.85
CA PHE A 214 -0.53 -15.92 18.49
C PHE A 214 -0.05 -17.33 18.88
N VAL A 215 1.23 -17.64 18.67
CA VAL A 215 1.84 -18.90 19.11
C VAL A 215 1.81 -19.02 20.64
N GLU A 216 2.10 -17.94 21.37
CA GLU A 216 2.01 -17.89 22.83
C GLU A 216 0.58 -18.18 23.34
N MET A 217 -0.44 -17.62 22.66
CA MET A 217 -1.84 -17.92 22.97
C MET A 217 -2.17 -19.40 22.73
N LEU A 218 -1.71 -19.98 21.62
CA LEU A 218 -1.89 -21.41 21.34
C LEU A 218 -1.21 -22.29 22.39
N ASN A 219 0.00 -21.93 22.82
CA ASN A 219 0.72 -22.60 23.91
C ASN A 219 -0.09 -22.53 25.22
N THR A 220 -0.69 -21.39 25.51
CA THR A 220 -1.49 -21.19 26.72
C THR A 220 -2.74 -22.08 26.76
N VAL A 221 -3.34 -22.38 25.60
CA VAL A 221 -4.51 -23.28 25.50
C VAL A 221 -4.13 -24.75 25.26
N GLY A 222 -2.83 -25.10 25.37
CA GLY A 222 -2.36 -26.48 25.34
C GLY A 222 -1.91 -27.02 23.98
N PHE A 223 -1.59 -26.15 23.02
CA PHE A 223 -1.00 -26.55 21.73
C PHE A 223 0.51 -26.30 21.70
N THR A 224 1.23 -27.00 20.83
CA THR A 224 2.63 -26.69 20.51
C THR A 224 2.79 -26.60 19.00
N LEU A 225 3.46 -25.57 18.51
CA LEU A 225 3.67 -25.37 17.08
C LEU A 225 4.65 -26.40 16.51
N LEU A 226 4.19 -27.25 15.59
CA LEU A 226 5.03 -28.25 14.90
C LEU A 226 5.53 -27.81 13.53
N LYS A 227 4.65 -27.16 12.75
CA LYS A 227 4.89 -26.74 11.37
C LYS A 227 4.19 -25.40 11.14
N GLU A 228 4.79 -24.53 10.35
CA GLU A 228 4.15 -23.32 9.86
C GLU A 228 4.50 -23.05 8.40
N LYS A 229 3.60 -22.36 7.70
CA LYS A 229 3.82 -21.84 6.35
C LYS A 229 3.08 -20.52 6.22
N ILE A 230 3.81 -19.45 5.95
CA ILE A 230 3.26 -18.16 5.57
C ILE A 230 3.36 -18.06 4.04
N GLY A 231 2.29 -17.58 3.38
CA GLY A 231 2.28 -17.38 1.94
C GLY A 231 3.48 -16.55 1.47
N ASP A 232 3.99 -16.86 0.28
CA ASP A 232 5.29 -16.44 -0.26
C ASP A 232 5.60 -14.93 -0.07
N THR A 233 6.39 -14.61 0.97
CA THR A 233 6.92 -13.26 1.26
C THR A 233 7.88 -12.77 0.18
N LYS A 234 8.28 -13.62 -0.79
CA LYS A 234 9.09 -13.23 -1.96
C LYS A 234 8.34 -12.37 -2.97
N LYS A 235 7.00 -12.38 -2.93
CA LYS A 235 6.20 -11.29 -3.49
C LYS A 235 6.21 -10.18 -2.47
N GLY A 236 7.25 -9.34 -2.50
CA GLY A 236 7.37 -8.15 -1.65
C GLY A 236 6.00 -7.52 -1.49
N SER A 237 5.62 -7.24 -0.24
CA SER A 237 4.26 -6.93 0.20
C SER A 237 3.63 -5.82 -0.65
N ARG A 238 3.01 -6.21 -1.76
CA ARG A 238 2.13 -5.35 -2.54
C ARG A 238 0.83 -5.31 -1.79
N ILE A 239 0.62 -4.27 -1.02
CA ILE A 239 -0.70 -4.00 -0.46
C ILE A 239 -1.54 -3.47 -1.62
N ALA A 240 -2.17 -4.39 -2.35
CA ALA A 240 -3.18 -4.05 -3.34
C ALA A 240 -4.42 -3.58 -2.57
N LEU A 241 -4.62 -2.27 -2.52
CA LEU A 241 -5.75 -1.66 -1.84
C LEU A 241 -6.94 -1.57 -2.80
N THR A 242 -8.11 -1.96 -2.30
CA THR A 242 -9.41 -1.74 -2.97
C THR A 242 -10.14 -0.53 -2.41
N GLU A 243 -9.57 0.12 -1.40
CA GLU A 243 -10.14 1.30 -0.74
C GLU A 243 -9.64 2.57 -1.44
N GLU A 244 -10.48 3.61 -1.44
CA GLU A 244 -10.08 4.94 -1.93
C GLU A 244 -8.91 5.48 -1.11
N GLU A 245 -8.16 6.43 -1.68
CA GLU A 245 -7.12 7.13 -0.93
C GLU A 245 -7.72 7.92 0.25
N PRO A 246 -7.04 7.99 1.41
CA PRO A 246 -7.67 8.46 2.65
C PRO A 246 -7.88 9.98 2.70
N HIS A 247 -7.23 10.76 1.83
CA HIS A 247 -7.20 12.22 1.90
C HIS A 247 -8.52 12.84 1.47
N ARG A 248 -9.18 12.36 0.40
CA ARG A 248 -10.51 12.87 0.01
C ARG A 248 -11.54 12.69 1.12
N SER A 249 -11.63 11.50 1.70
CA SER A 249 -12.63 11.21 2.74
C SER A 249 -12.35 12.02 4.00
N ARG A 250 -11.07 12.17 4.38
CA ARG A 250 -10.65 12.98 5.53
C ARG A 250 -10.86 14.47 5.30
N CYS A 251 -10.51 14.99 4.12
CA CYS A 251 -10.77 16.37 3.71
C CYS A 251 -12.26 16.71 3.84
N ARG A 252 -13.16 15.87 3.29
CA ARG A 252 -14.62 16.04 3.43
C ARG A 252 -15.08 16.05 4.88
N ALA A 253 -14.56 15.13 5.70
CA ALA A 253 -14.93 15.04 7.10
C ALA A 253 -14.47 16.28 7.89
N ILE A 254 -13.24 16.75 7.67
CA ILE A 254 -12.71 17.97 8.29
C ILE A 254 -13.48 19.19 7.82
N MET A 255 -13.75 19.35 6.52
CA MET A 255 -14.53 20.50 6.00
C MET A 255 -15.95 20.56 6.57
N LYS A 256 -16.52 19.41 6.95
CA LYS A 256 -17.84 19.31 7.59
C LYS A 256 -17.78 19.67 9.08
N GLN A 257 -16.77 19.19 9.81
CA GLN A 257 -16.66 19.39 11.27
C GLN A 257 -15.99 20.72 11.64
N HIS A 258 -15.06 21.19 10.81
CA HIS A 258 -14.22 22.39 10.98
C HIS A 258 -14.23 23.27 9.72
N PRO A 259 -15.38 23.86 9.36
CA PRO A 259 -15.49 24.69 8.15
C PRO A 259 -14.55 25.92 8.16
N GLU A 260 -14.06 26.34 9.33
CA GLU A 260 -13.08 27.42 9.49
C GLU A 260 -11.72 27.13 8.85
N VAL A 261 -11.38 25.86 8.57
CA VAL A 261 -10.15 25.49 7.83
C VAL A 261 -10.10 26.20 6.47
N LYS A 262 -11.25 26.47 5.85
CA LYS A 262 -11.36 27.22 4.60
C LYS A 262 -10.73 28.62 4.67
N LYS A 263 -10.64 29.23 5.85
CA LYS A 263 -9.99 30.55 6.05
C LYS A 263 -8.48 30.50 5.83
N LEU A 264 -7.88 29.31 5.85
CA LEU A 264 -6.45 29.10 5.64
C LEU A 264 -6.06 28.98 4.15
N PHE A 265 -7.05 28.94 3.26
CA PHE A 265 -6.83 28.68 1.84
C PHE A 265 -6.31 29.90 1.11
N GLY A 266 -5.47 29.66 0.12
CA GLY A 266 -5.01 30.66 -0.82
C GLY A 266 -3.52 30.99 -0.69
N PRO A 267 -3.06 31.90 -1.56
CA PRO A 267 -1.64 32.12 -1.76
C PRO A 267 -1.01 33.00 -0.68
N ASP A 268 0.28 32.76 -0.43
CA ASP A 268 1.13 33.58 0.42
C ASP A 268 2.33 34.13 -0.38
N PRO A 269 2.31 35.43 -0.75
CA PRO A 269 3.36 36.03 -1.57
C PRO A 269 4.70 36.16 -0.85
N ARG A 270 4.76 36.00 0.48
CA ARG A 270 6.03 36.02 1.23
C ARG A 270 6.95 34.88 0.83
N THR A 271 6.38 33.77 0.35
CA THR A 271 7.13 32.65 -0.23
C THR A 271 8.06 33.09 -1.36
N ALA A 272 7.64 34.07 -2.18
CA ALA A 272 8.49 34.58 -3.26
C ALA A 272 9.80 35.20 -2.76
N LEU A 273 9.80 35.85 -1.59
CA LEU A 273 11.00 36.44 -1.01
C LEU A 273 12.01 35.36 -0.62
N VAL A 274 11.52 34.25 -0.04
CA VAL A 274 12.38 33.10 0.31
C VAL A 274 12.97 32.49 -0.96
N VAL A 275 12.15 32.27 -1.99
CA VAL A 275 12.60 31.72 -3.28
C VAL A 275 13.71 32.58 -3.89
N LEU A 276 13.48 33.90 -4.00
CA LEU A 276 14.46 34.80 -4.59
C LEU A 276 15.76 34.86 -3.77
N ALA A 277 15.66 34.83 -2.44
CA ALA A 277 16.84 34.78 -1.56
C ALA A 277 17.65 33.50 -1.77
N VAL A 278 16.99 32.33 -1.86
CA VAL A 278 17.67 31.05 -2.08
C VAL A 278 18.28 30.95 -3.48
N VAL A 279 17.59 31.46 -4.51
CA VAL A 279 18.16 31.59 -5.86
C VAL A 279 19.42 32.46 -5.84
N ALA A 280 19.38 33.61 -5.17
CA ALA A 280 20.53 34.48 -5.04
C ALA A 280 21.70 33.78 -4.33
N ILE A 281 21.45 33.08 -3.21
CA ILE A 281 22.47 32.29 -2.49
C ILE A 281 23.10 31.25 -3.42
N GLN A 282 22.29 30.50 -4.20
CA GLN A 282 22.83 29.51 -5.13
C GLN A 282 23.71 30.13 -6.21
N LEU A 283 23.25 31.19 -6.86
CA LEU A 283 24.00 31.82 -7.95
C LEU A 283 25.27 32.51 -7.44
N LEU A 284 25.22 33.18 -6.28
CA LEU A 284 26.40 33.78 -5.65
C LEU A 284 27.40 32.72 -5.22
N THR A 285 26.94 31.60 -4.65
CA THR A 285 27.82 30.48 -4.28
C THR A 285 28.47 29.89 -5.53
N ALA A 286 27.67 29.63 -6.56
CA ALA A 286 28.16 29.02 -7.80
C ALA A 286 29.21 29.89 -8.49
N THR A 287 28.96 31.20 -8.60
CA THR A 287 29.92 32.15 -9.19
C THR A 287 31.18 32.30 -8.33
N HIS A 288 31.03 32.39 -7.00
CA HIS A 288 32.18 32.52 -6.10
C HIS A 288 33.12 31.30 -6.15
N ILE A 289 32.58 30.07 -6.11
CA ILE A 289 33.44 28.88 -6.16
C ILE A 289 34.10 28.69 -7.53
N THR A 290 33.48 29.18 -8.61
CA THR A 290 34.10 29.18 -9.94
C THR A 290 35.20 30.22 -10.05
N ASP A 291 35.02 31.41 -9.46
CA ASP A 291 36.05 32.46 -9.44
C ASP A 291 37.28 32.05 -8.63
N LEU A 292 37.09 31.18 -7.63
CA LEU A 292 38.17 30.56 -6.87
C LEU A 292 38.89 29.42 -7.61
N ASP A 293 38.47 29.11 -8.85
CA ASP A 293 39.00 28.04 -9.69
C ASP A 293 39.02 26.66 -8.99
N TRP A 294 38.00 26.40 -8.17
CA TRP A 294 37.89 25.10 -7.51
C TRP A 294 37.51 24.03 -8.53
N HIS A 295 38.38 23.04 -8.70
CA HIS A 295 38.08 21.89 -9.54
C HIS A 295 36.79 21.17 -9.03
N PRO A 296 35.85 20.76 -9.91
CA PRO A 296 34.58 20.15 -9.52
C PRO A 296 34.69 18.88 -8.66
N LEU A 297 35.80 18.14 -8.80
CA LEU A 297 36.08 16.94 -8.00
C LEU A 297 36.87 17.22 -6.71
N SER A 298 37.22 18.48 -6.44
CA SER A 298 37.87 18.85 -5.19
C SER A 298 36.91 18.68 -4.01
N TRP A 299 37.44 18.27 -2.85
CA TRP A 299 36.62 18.07 -1.66
C TRP A 299 35.90 19.35 -1.22
N LYS A 300 36.51 20.53 -1.42
CA LYS A 300 35.89 21.83 -1.11
C LYS A 300 34.67 22.08 -1.99
N PHE A 301 34.79 21.82 -3.29
CA PHE A 301 33.68 21.95 -4.23
C PHE A 301 32.54 20.98 -3.89
N LEU A 302 32.86 19.70 -3.71
CA LEU A 302 31.87 18.66 -3.41
C LEU A 302 31.17 18.91 -2.07
N LEU A 303 31.92 19.33 -1.04
CA LEU A 303 31.34 19.66 0.26
C LEU A 303 30.42 20.88 0.17
N THR A 304 30.82 21.94 -0.54
CA THR A 304 29.98 23.12 -0.76
C THR A 304 28.73 22.78 -1.57
N ALA A 305 28.86 22.00 -2.65
CA ALA A 305 27.73 21.51 -3.43
C ALA A 305 26.79 20.61 -2.61
N TYR A 306 27.31 19.83 -1.66
CA TYR A 306 26.49 19.01 -0.78
C TYR A 306 25.74 19.84 0.27
N VAL A 307 26.47 20.67 1.02
CA VAL A 307 25.93 21.38 2.20
C VAL A 307 25.13 22.61 1.79
N VAL A 308 25.66 23.45 0.91
CA VAL A 308 24.95 24.67 0.46
C VAL A 308 24.06 24.33 -0.73
N GLY A 309 24.66 23.72 -1.75
CA GLY A 309 23.96 23.29 -2.96
C GLY A 309 22.78 22.37 -2.69
N GLY A 310 23.01 21.26 -2.00
CA GLY A 310 21.98 20.26 -1.68
C GLY A 310 20.83 20.84 -0.86
N VAL A 311 21.12 21.63 0.18
CA VAL A 311 20.07 22.28 1.00
C VAL A 311 19.27 23.29 0.18
N CYS A 312 19.92 24.16 -0.58
CA CYS A 312 19.24 25.16 -1.38
C CYS A 312 18.43 24.54 -2.52
N ASN A 313 18.97 23.55 -3.24
CA ASN A 313 18.21 22.89 -4.32
C ASN A 313 17.05 22.09 -3.75
N GLN A 314 17.19 21.49 -2.57
CA GLN A 314 16.07 20.85 -1.90
C GLN A 314 14.97 21.86 -1.52
N ASN A 315 15.37 23.03 -1.03
CA ASN A 315 14.43 24.13 -0.82
C ASN A 315 13.76 24.51 -2.15
N LEU A 316 14.50 24.70 -3.23
CA LEU A 316 13.95 25.11 -4.53
C LEU A 316 13.03 24.05 -5.16
N PHE A 317 13.30 22.75 -4.96
CA PHE A 317 12.38 21.68 -5.35
C PHE A 317 11.03 21.83 -4.67
N LEU A 318 11.05 22.08 -3.36
CA LEU A 318 9.83 22.24 -2.58
C LEU A 318 9.16 23.61 -2.78
N ALA A 319 9.93 24.64 -3.14
CA ALA A 319 9.38 25.90 -3.61
C ALA A 319 8.63 25.72 -4.92
N ILE A 320 9.22 25.03 -5.89
CA ILE A 320 8.57 24.72 -7.16
C ILE A 320 7.30 23.91 -6.91
N HIS A 321 7.35 22.91 -6.03
CA HIS A 321 6.17 22.19 -5.55
C HIS A 321 5.05 23.14 -5.08
N GLU A 322 5.34 24.04 -4.14
CA GLU A 322 4.38 25.03 -3.64
C GLU A 322 3.84 25.96 -4.73
N ILE A 323 4.71 26.42 -5.62
CA ILE A 323 4.36 27.29 -6.76
C ILE A 323 3.44 26.56 -7.75
N THR A 324 3.62 25.25 -7.95
CA THR A 324 2.78 24.47 -8.88
C THR A 324 1.32 24.37 -8.44
N HIS A 325 1.06 24.46 -7.13
CA HIS A 325 -0.28 24.58 -6.54
C HIS A 325 -0.84 26.00 -6.64
N ASN A 326 -0.08 26.95 -7.19
CA ASN A 326 -0.39 28.39 -7.26
C ASN A 326 -0.54 29.04 -5.87
N LEU A 327 0.27 28.58 -4.90
CA LEU A 327 0.20 29.06 -3.51
C LEU A 327 1.10 30.26 -3.23
N VAL A 328 1.73 30.86 -4.24
CA VAL A 328 2.53 32.10 -4.04
C VAL A 328 1.78 33.34 -4.49
N PHE A 329 1.16 33.29 -5.68
CA PHE A 329 0.38 34.40 -6.21
C PHE A 329 -1.02 33.97 -6.66
N LYS A 330 -1.97 34.90 -6.70
CA LYS A 330 -3.27 34.66 -7.34
C LYS A 330 -3.15 34.48 -8.87
N SER A 331 -2.16 35.13 -9.48
CA SER A 331 -1.90 35.04 -10.92
C SER A 331 -1.14 33.77 -11.28
N ARG A 332 -1.75 32.90 -12.11
CA ARG A 332 -1.11 31.67 -12.62
C ARG A 332 0.15 31.97 -13.43
N THR A 333 0.15 33.05 -14.21
CA THR A 333 1.31 33.47 -15.01
C THR A 333 2.47 33.91 -14.12
N ALA A 334 2.18 34.63 -13.03
CA ALA A 334 3.22 35.02 -12.07
C ALA A 334 3.83 33.80 -11.37
N ASN A 335 3.02 32.80 -11.00
CA ASN A 335 3.54 31.53 -10.47
C ASN A 335 4.39 30.79 -11.51
N LYS A 336 3.93 30.66 -12.76
CA LYS A 336 4.73 30.05 -13.86
C LYS A 336 6.08 30.77 -14.03
N ALA A 337 6.11 32.10 -13.97
CA ALA A 337 7.35 32.87 -14.06
C ALA A 337 8.27 32.62 -12.85
N LEU A 338 7.74 32.67 -11.63
CA LEU A 338 8.53 32.40 -10.42
C LEU A 338 9.07 30.96 -10.39
N ALA A 339 8.30 29.98 -10.87
CA ALA A 339 8.75 28.60 -10.99
C ALA A 339 9.96 28.47 -11.92
N MET A 340 9.98 29.19 -13.06
CA MET A 340 11.13 29.22 -13.95
C MET A 340 12.34 29.89 -13.29
N ILE A 341 12.14 30.98 -12.53
CA ILE A 341 13.22 31.64 -11.77
C ILE A 341 13.80 30.70 -10.71
N ALA A 342 12.94 30.02 -9.94
CA ALA A 342 13.33 29.03 -8.94
C ALA A 342 14.10 27.85 -9.57
N ASN A 343 13.82 27.52 -10.83
CA ASN A 343 14.47 26.43 -11.55
C ASN A 343 15.88 26.82 -12.05
N LEU A 344 16.19 28.10 -12.26
CA LEU A 344 17.46 28.51 -12.88
C LEU A 344 18.71 27.88 -12.23
N PRO A 345 18.94 27.96 -10.90
CA PRO A 345 20.12 27.37 -10.26
C PRO A 345 20.09 25.84 -10.15
N VAL A 346 18.97 25.17 -10.47
CA VAL A 346 18.88 23.70 -10.51
C VAL A 346 19.66 23.13 -11.70
N GLY A 347 19.80 23.90 -12.77
CA GLY A 347 20.59 23.53 -13.96
C GLY A 347 19.88 22.59 -14.95
N ILE A 348 18.72 22.03 -14.59
CA ILE A 348 17.95 21.08 -15.42
C ILE A 348 16.48 21.51 -15.46
N PRO A 349 15.81 21.57 -16.63
CA PRO A 349 14.43 22.06 -16.71
C PRO A 349 13.46 21.01 -16.20
N PHE A 350 12.94 21.18 -14.99
CA PHE A 350 12.02 20.22 -14.37
C PHE A 350 10.72 20.84 -13.87
N ALA A 351 10.65 22.14 -13.60
CA ALA A 351 9.45 22.80 -13.06
C ALA A 351 8.21 22.60 -13.94
N GLY A 352 8.40 22.63 -15.26
CA GLY A 352 7.33 22.39 -16.23
C GLY A 352 6.76 20.97 -16.14
N THR A 353 7.62 19.96 -16.18
CA THR A 353 7.23 18.55 -16.14
C THR A 353 6.73 18.14 -14.77
N PHE A 354 7.39 18.62 -13.71
CA PHE A 354 7.02 18.38 -12.31
C PHE A 354 5.56 18.75 -12.07
N LYS A 355 5.10 19.92 -12.53
CA LYS A 355 3.71 20.35 -12.36
C LYS A 355 2.71 19.30 -12.82
N VAL A 356 2.94 18.71 -14.00
CA VAL A 356 2.03 17.75 -14.62
C VAL A 356 1.95 16.47 -13.80
N TYR A 357 3.11 15.86 -13.53
CA TYR A 357 3.19 14.57 -12.83
C TYR A 357 2.80 14.69 -11.35
N HIS A 358 3.17 15.79 -10.70
CA HIS A 358 2.84 16.05 -9.29
C HIS A 358 1.33 16.22 -9.06
N HIS A 359 0.63 16.87 -9.98
CA HIS A 359 -0.84 16.97 -9.92
C HIS A 359 -1.52 15.61 -10.15
N GLU A 360 -0.99 14.77 -11.04
CA GLU A 360 -1.46 13.39 -11.20
C GLU A 360 -1.24 12.57 -9.92
N HIS A 361 -0.08 12.71 -9.27
CA HIS A 361 0.24 12.03 -8.02
C HIS A 361 -0.78 12.33 -6.89
N HIS A 362 -1.11 13.61 -6.65
CA HIS A 362 -2.13 13.97 -5.67
C HIS A 362 -3.52 13.44 -6.03
N ARG A 363 -3.85 13.41 -7.32
CA ARG A 363 -5.18 13.03 -7.79
C ARG A 363 -5.39 11.52 -7.86
N TYR A 364 -4.35 10.77 -8.19
CA TYR A 364 -4.36 9.34 -8.48
C TYR A 364 -3.34 8.59 -7.61
N LEU A 365 -3.23 8.99 -6.33
CA LEU A 365 -2.24 8.47 -5.38
C LEU A 365 -2.24 6.93 -5.34
N GLY A 366 -1.09 6.35 -5.68
CA GLY A 366 -0.89 4.91 -5.71
C GLY A 366 -1.57 4.17 -6.88
N GLU A 367 -2.15 4.85 -7.88
CA GLU A 367 -2.72 4.18 -9.06
C GLU A 367 -1.63 3.70 -10.03
N ASP A 368 -1.59 2.38 -10.27
CA ASP A 368 -0.58 1.76 -11.13
C ASP A 368 -0.64 2.26 -12.58
N GLY A 369 0.50 2.70 -13.09
CA GLY A 369 0.65 3.22 -14.45
C GLY A 369 0.22 4.69 -14.63
N ILE A 370 -0.35 5.33 -13.60
CA ILE A 370 -0.68 6.76 -13.60
C ILE A 370 0.25 7.50 -12.64
N ASP A 371 0.29 7.07 -11.37
CA ASP A 371 1.18 7.62 -10.36
C ASP A 371 2.63 7.16 -10.64
N THR A 372 3.42 8.09 -11.17
CA THR A 372 4.80 7.83 -11.57
C THR A 372 5.77 7.77 -10.40
N ASP A 373 5.33 8.03 -9.17
CA ASP A 373 6.15 7.85 -7.97
C ASP A 373 6.28 6.37 -7.56
N LEU A 374 5.43 5.51 -8.12
CA LEU A 374 5.49 4.08 -7.91
C LEU A 374 6.67 3.44 -8.69
N PRO A 375 7.52 2.63 -8.03
CA PRO A 375 8.59 1.94 -8.72
C PRO A 375 8.07 0.84 -9.66
N THR A 376 8.76 0.68 -10.79
CA THR A 376 8.45 -0.31 -11.83
C THR A 376 8.87 -1.71 -11.41
N ASN A 377 8.23 -2.73 -12.00
CA ASN A 377 8.58 -4.14 -11.74
C ASN A 377 10.06 -4.47 -12.02
N PHE A 378 10.71 -3.73 -12.92
CA PHE A 378 12.10 -3.95 -13.30
C PHE A 378 13.07 -3.44 -12.22
N GLU A 379 12.90 -2.19 -11.76
CA GLU A 379 13.65 -1.61 -10.62
C GLU A 379 13.62 -2.53 -9.40
N LEU A 380 12.50 -3.20 -9.22
CA LEU A 380 12.24 -4.09 -8.11
C LEU A 380 13.03 -5.41 -8.15
N LEU A 381 13.68 -5.80 -9.26
CA LEU A 381 14.44 -7.05 -9.36
C LEU A 381 15.80 -6.96 -8.66
N PHE A 382 16.42 -5.77 -8.65
CA PHE A 382 17.78 -5.57 -8.16
C PHE A 382 17.88 -4.68 -6.90
N LEU A 383 16.83 -3.94 -6.54
CA LEU A 383 16.85 -2.98 -5.41
C LEU A 383 16.30 -3.52 -4.08
N LYS A 384 16.31 -4.85 -3.87
CA LYS A 384 15.66 -5.49 -2.70
C LYS A 384 16.53 -5.63 -1.45
N ASN A 385 17.85 -5.70 -1.61
CA ASN A 385 18.78 -5.89 -0.49
C ASN A 385 19.39 -4.54 -0.04
N VAL A 386 20.19 -4.55 1.02
CA VAL A 386 20.82 -3.34 1.56
C VAL A 386 21.62 -2.57 0.50
N LEU A 387 22.41 -3.26 -0.33
CA LEU A 387 23.20 -2.62 -1.39
C LEU A 387 22.30 -2.02 -2.48
N GLY A 388 21.23 -2.72 -2.85
CA GLY A 388 20.24 -2.23 -3.81
C GLY A 388 19.49 -1.01 -3.29
N LYS A 389 19.08 -1.02 -2.02
CA LYS A 389 18.39 0.13 -1.40
C LYS A 389 19.32 1.31 -1.19
N LEU A 390 20.58 1.07 -0.85
CA LEU A 390 21.63 2.10 -0.81
C LEU A 390 21.85 2.70 -2.20
N PHE A 391 21.96 1.87 -3.25
CA PHE A 391 22.06 2.34 -4.63
C PHE A 391 20.86 3.20 -5.01
N PHE A 392 19.63 2.75 -4.70
CA PHE A 392 18.42 3.53 -4.91
C PHE A 392 18.50 4.89 -4.22
N ALA A 393 18.82 4.92 -2.92
CA ALA A 393 18.89 6.17 -2.16
C ALA A 393 20.00 7.12 -2.68
N THR A 394 21.13 6.59 -3.15
CA THR A 394 22.23 7.36 -3.75
C THR A 394 21.88 7.96 -5.10
N PHE A 395 21.04 7.30 -5.90
CA PHE A 395 20.67 7.74 -7.26
C PHE A 395 19.19 8.10 -7.38
N GLN A 396 18.53 8.36 -6.24
CA GLN A 396 17.08 8.48 -6.14
C GLN A 396 16.53 9.51 -7.12
N ILE A 397 17.18 10.67 -7.23
CA ILE A 397 16.78 11.74 -8.14
C ILE A 397 16.69 11.30 -9.60
N LEU A 398 17.56 10.37 -10.04
CA LEU A 398 17.55 9.86 -11.41
C LEU A 398 16.32 9.00 -11.66
N PHE A 399 15.90 8.22 -10.67
CA PHE A 399 14.67 7.45 -10.77
C PHE A 399 13.45 8.39 -10.87
N TYR A 400 13.36 9.42 -10.02
CA TYR A 400 12.27 10.39 -10.08
C TYR A 400 12.27 11.22 -11.36
N ALA A 401 13.45 11.53 -11.93
CA ALA A 401 13.55 12.30 -13.16
C ALA A 401 13.21 11.46 -14.41
N ILE A 402 13.62 10.19 -14.46
CA ILE A 402 13.53 9.35 -15.66
C ILE A 402 12.23 8.54 -15.69
N ARG A 403 11.80 7.99 -14.54
CA ARG A 403 10.66 7.06 -14.47
C ARG A 403 9.36 7.63 -15.07
N PRO A 404 8.99 8.90 -14.86
CA PRO A 404 7.76 9.44 -15.44
C PRO A 404 7.69 9.33 -16.97
N GLY A 405 8.81 9.59 -17.65
CA GLY A 405 8.91 9.46 -19.10
C GLY A 405 8.87 8.02 -19.62
N LEU A 406 9.16 7.03 -18.77
CA LEU A 406 9.08 5.61 -19.11
C LEU A 406 7.71 4.99 -18.79
N VAL A 407 7.06 5.44 -17.72
CA VAL A 407 5.82 4.84 -17.20
C VAL A 407 4.58 5.48 -17.82
N ASN A 408 4.54 6.81 -17.88
CA ASN A 408 3.36 7.57 -18.31
C ASN A 408 3.82 8.80 -19.11
N PRO A 409 4.42 8.61 -20.30
CA PRO A 409 4.94 9.71 -21.10
C PRO A 409 3.81 10.66 -21.52
N LYS A 410 4.01 11.96 -21.28
CA LYS A 410 3.07 13.01 -21.67
C LYS A 410 3.64 13.86 -22.80
N PRO A 411 2.81 14.35 -23.73
CA PRO A 411 3.26 15.34 -24.71
C PRO A 411 3.69 16.63 -23.98
N PRO A 412 4.77 17.30 -24.39
CA PRO A 412 5.24 18.52 -23.73
C PRO A 412 4.27 19.67 -23.98
N SER A 413 3.76 20.28 -22.91
CA SER A 413 2.94 21.47 -23.00
C SER A 413 3.77 22.71 -23.35
N GLY A 414 3.11 23.80 -23.76
CA GLY A 414 3.78 25.07 -24.04
C GLY A 414 4.60 25.59 -22.85
N PHE A 415 4.14 25.35 -21.62
CA PHE A 415 4.90 25.71 -20.42
C PHE A 415 6.16 24.85 -20.24
N VAL A 416 6.10 23.54 -20.54
CA VAL A 416 7.27 22.66 -20.51
C VAL A 416 8.32 23.12 -21.51
N LEU A 417 7.91 23.43 -22.74
CA LEU A 417 8.82 23.93 -23.78
C LEU A 417 9.44 25.28 -23.41
N LEU A 418 8.64 26.21 -22.86
CA LEU A 418 9.13 27.50 -22.41
C LEU A 418 10.14 27.37 -21.26
N ASN A 419 9.84 26.55 -20.25
CA ASN A 419 10.75 26.30 -19.14
C ASN A 419 12.07 25.68 -19.61
N ALA A 420 12.01 24.72 -20.54
CA ALA A 420 13.20 24.15 -21.17
C ALA A 420 14.02 25.20 -21.93
N GLY A 421 13.38 26.04 -22.75
CA GLY A 421 14.06 27.10 -23.49
C GLY A 421 14.73 28.13 -22.57
N VAL A 422 14.05 28.57 -21.52
CA VAL A 422 14.61 29.50 -20.52
C VAL A 422 15.79 28.87 -19.79
N GLN A 423 15.69 27.62 -19.35
CA GLN A 423 16.77 26.94 -18.65
C GLN A 423 18.00 26.75 -19.55
N VAL A 424 17.80 26.32 -20.81
CA VAL A 424 18.89 26.12 -21.77
C VAL A 424 19.57 27.46 -22.08
N GLY A 425 18.78 28.52 -22.32
CA GLY A 425 19.32 29.86 -22.55
C GLY A 425 20.12 30.39 -21.35
N PHE A 426 19.61 30.21 -20.13
CA PHE A 426 20.30 30.58 -18.91
C PHE A 426 21.61 29.77 -18.73
N ASN A 427 21.55 28.45 -18.88
CA ASN A 427 22.73 27.60 -18.78
C ASN A 427 23.81 28.00 -19.80
N ALA A 428 23.43 28.30 -21.04
CA ALA A 428 24.36 28.75 -22.08
C ALA A 428 25.02 30.08 -21.71
N LEU A 429 24.25 31.04 -21.19
CA LEU A 429 24.78 32.32 -20.72
C LEU A 429 25.76 32.12 -19.56
N MET A 430 25.40 31.33 -18.55
CA MET A 430 26.28 31.08 -17.42
C MET A 430 27.55 30.32 -17.83
N TYR A 431 27.44 29.36 -18.75
CA TYR A 431 28.60 28.64 -19.29
C TYR A 431 29.57 29.55 -20.06
N GLN A 432 29.05 30.52 -20.83
CA GLN A 432 29.90 31.48 -21.54
C GLN A 432 30.70 32.37 -20.59
N HIS A 433 30.16 32.71 -19.42
CA HIS A 433 30.82 33.60 -18.46
C HIS A 433 31.69 32.86 -17.43
N TYR A 434 31.28 31.68 -16.97
CA TYR A 434 31.91 30.98 -15.83
C TYR A 434 32.39 29.55 -16.17
N GLY A 435 32.27 29.13 -17.43
CA GLY A 435 32.72 27.83 -17.90
C GLY A 435 31.97 26.64 -17.31
N VAL A 436 32.62 25.48 -17.26
CA VAL A 436 32.00 24.22 -16.83
C VAL A 436 31.70 24.17 -15.33
N GLY A 437 32.43 24.92 -14.51
CA GLY A 437 32.33 24.85 -13.04
C GLY A 437 30.93 25.21 -12.53
N ILE A 438 30.28 26.21 -13.11
CA ILE A 438 28.94 26.65 -12.68
C ILE A 438 27.86 25.61 -13.01
N PHE A 439 28.01 24.94 -14.16
CA PHE A 439 27.13 23.86 -14.56
C PHE A 439 27.35 22.62 -13.68
N ALA A 440 28.61 22.28 -13.42
CA ALA A 440 28.97 21.18 -12.52
C ALA A 440 28.40 21.39 -11.11
N TYR A 441 28.48 22.63 -10.58
CA TYR A 441 27.91 22.96 -9.27
C TYR A 441 26.39 22.76 -9.26
N SER A 442 25.70 23.28 -10.27
CA SER A 442 24.23 23.19 -10.35
C SER A 442 23.77 21.73 -10.43
N VAL A 443 24.40 20.91 -11.28
CA VAL A 443 24.06 19.50 -11.45
C VAL A 443 24.41 18.67 -10.21
N LEU A 444 25.58 18.89 -9.59
CA LEU A 444 25.96 18.18 -8.36
C LEU A 444 25.06 18.56 -7.18
N SER A 445 24.70 19.84 -7.06
CA SER A 445 23.74 20.32 -6.04
C SER A 445 22.38 19.66 -6.21
N THR A 446 21.88 19.56 -7.45
CA THR A 446 20.65 18.83 -7.80
C THR A 446 20.76 17.34 -7.48
N PHE A 447 21.89 16.72 -7.81
CA PHE A 447 22.15 15.32 -7.51
C PHE A 447 22.06 15.06 -6.01
N PHE A 448 22.75 15.87 -5.19
CA PHE A 448 22.73 15.73 -3.74
C PHE A 448 21.36 16.04 -3.13
N ALA A 449 20.69 17.11 -3.60
CA ALA A 449 19.36 17.50 -3.10
C ALA A 449 18.35 16.37 -3.22
N GLY A 450 18.33 15.64 -4.33
CA GLY A 450 17.35 14.56 -4.55
C GLY A 450 17.82 13.15 -4.19
N SER A 451 18.98 12.99 -3.54
CA SER A 451 19.60 11.68 -3.25
C SER A 451 19.93 11.50 -1.76
N LEU A 452 21.14 11.04 -1.39
CA LEU A 452 21.52 10.87 0.01
C LEU A 452 21.81 12.22 0.71
N HIS A 453 20.75 12.92 1.09
CA HIS A 453 20.81 14.15 1.85
C HIS A 453 19.74 14.16 2.95
N PRO A 454 19.99 14.72 4.15
CA PRO A 454 19.04 14.72 5.26
C PRO A 454 17.62 15.17 4.89
N CYS A 455 17.52 16.23 4.09
CA CYS A 455 16.24 16.77 3.65
C CYS A 455 15.60 15.97 2.51
N ALA A 456 16.37 15.22 1.72
CA ALA A 456 15.87 14.39 0.62
C ALA A 456 15.10 13.15 1.09
N ALA A 457 15.22 12.80 2.38
CA ALA A 457 14.51 11.66 2.93
C ALA A 457 12.98 11.80 2.82
N HIS A 458 12.45 13.01 2.62
CA HIS A 458 11.01 13.25 2.48
C HIS A 458 10.40 12.45 1.30
N PHE A 459 11.09 12.34 0.16
CA PHE A 459 10.68 11.49 -0.97
C PHE A 459 10.39 10.03 -0.57
N ILE A 460 11.09 9.55 0.46
CA ILE A 460 10.86 8.23 1.05
C ILE A 460 9.80 8.33 2.17
N ALA A 461 10.00 9.25 3.12
CA ALA A 461 9.20 9.39 4.33
C ALA A 461 7.71 9.56 4.03
N GLU A 462 7.37 10.27 2.96
CA GLU A 462 6.02 10.71 2.69
C GLU A 462 5.06 9.58 2.36
N HIS A 463 5.47 8.62 1.52
CA HIS A 463 4.55 7.59 0.99
C HIS A 463 5.04 6.15 1.13
N TYR A 464 6.21 5.89 1.72
CA TYR A 464 6.62 4.51 2.03
C TYR A 464 6.03 4.09 3.36
N MET A 465 5.52 2.87 3.43
CA MET A 465 4.89 2.27 4.60
C MET A 465 5.95 1.59 5.47
N PHE A 466 6.19 2.12 6.67
CA PHE A 466 7.32 1.70 7.52
C PHE A 466 6.95 0.76 8.66
N ASP A 467 5.66 0.60 8.98
CA ASP A 467 5.24 0.03 10.27
C ASP A 467 4.10 -0.99 10.17
N GLY A 468 3.73 -1.41 8.95
CA GLY A 468 2.63 -2.34 8.72
C GLY A 468 1.26 -1.83 9.19
N SER A 469 1.13 -0.52 9.49
CA SER A 469 -0.14 0.09 9.90
C SER A 469 -1.16 0.13 8.75
N GLY A 470 -0.69 0.00 7.51
CA GLY A 470 -1.47 0.26 6.30
C GLY A 470 -1.63 1.76 6.00
N GLN A 471 -1.04 2.65 6.78
CA GLN A 471 -1.04 4.09 6.50
C GLN A 471 -0.14 4.38 5.30
N GLU A 472 -0.69 5.09 4.32
CA GLU A 472 -0.07 5.32 3.01
C GLU A 472 0.69 6.65 2.92
N THR A 473 0.43 7.56 3.85
CA THR A 473 0.99 8.91 3.87
C THR A 473 1.44 9.25 5.29
N TYR A 474 2.69 9.68 5.48
CA TYR A 474 3.25 10.02 6.79
C TYR A 474 3.68 11.47 6.82
N SER A 475 3.46 12.10 7.97
CA SER A 475 3.96 13.44 8.25
C SER A 475 5.31 13.37 9.00
N TYR A 476 6.04 14.48 9.02
CA TYR A 476 7.23 14.77 9.81
C TYR A 476 7.09 16.18 10.35
N TYR A 477 7.31 16.38 11.66
CA TYR A 477 7.14 17.68 12.33
C TYR A 477 8.44 18.25 12.90
N GLY A 478 9.58 17.70 12.50
CA GLY A 478 10.88 18.12 13.03
C GLY A 478 11.48 19.34 12.32
N LEU A 479 12.67 19.74 12.76
CA LEU A 479 13.31 21.01 12.39
C LEU A 479 13.60 21.17 10.89
N LEU A 480 13.84 20.08 10.16
CA LEU A 480 14.16 20.15 8.73
C LEU A 480 12.99 20.68 7.88
N ASN A 481 11.76 20.66 8.39
CA ASN A 481 10.60 21.24 7.71
C ASN A 481 10.76 22.74 7.44
N TRP A 482 11.46 23.46 8.33
CA TRP A 482 11.67 24.89 8.16
C TRP A 482 12.46 25.22 6.89
N LEU A 483 13.39 24.33 6.51
CA LEU A 483 14.16 24.43 5.27
C LEU A 483 13.37 23.98 4.04
N CYS A 484 12.21 23.35 4.24
CA CYS A 484 11.49 22.54 3.26
C CYS A 484 10.01 22.94 3.18
N TYR A 485 9.71 24.23 3.38
CA TYR A 485 8.35 24.78 3.28
C TYR A 485 7.31 23.94 4.02
N ASN A 486 7.60 23.50 5.25
CA ASN A 486 6.70 22.66 6.06
C ASN A 486 6.08 21.45 5.33
N VAL A 487 6.69 20.94 4.25
CA VAL A 487 6.11 19.85 3.44
C VAL A 487 5.88 18.58 4.27
N GLY A 488 6.67 18.39 5.34
CA GLY A 488 6.47 17.30 6.27
C GLY A 488 5.12 17.32 6.99
N TYR A 489 4.34 18.42 6.98
CA TYR A 489 2.90 18.37 7.28
C TYR A 489 2.15 17.71 6.10
N HIS A 490 2.56 16.50 5.72
CA HIS A 490 2.27 15.94 4.41
C HIS A 490 0.86 15.37 4.32
N ASN A 491 0.36 14.78 5.41
CA ASN A 491 -1.05 14.41 5.50
C ASN A 491 -1.95 15.65 5.38
N GLU A 492 -1.60 16.72 6.09
CA GLU A 492 -2.33 17.98 6.08
C GLU A 492 -2.30 18.62 4.68
N HIS A 493 -1.16 18.57 4.01
CA HIS A 493 -0.97 19.04 2.63
C HIS A 493 -1.78 18.23 1.62
N HIS A 494 -1.75 16.89 1.67
CA HIS A 494 -2.54 16.06 0.78
C HIS A 494 -4.05 16.20 1.00
N ASP A 495 -4.48 16.45 2.24
CA ASP A 495 -5.89 16.75 2.55
C ASP A 495 -6.30 18.13 2.03
N PHE A 496 -5.39 19.11 2.07
CA PHE A 496 -5.66 20.49 1.68
C PHE A 496 -4.54 21.10 0.82
N PRO A 497 -4.38 20.68 -0.45
CA PRO A 497 -3.32 21.20 -1.34
C PRO A 497 -3.48 22.69 -1.69
N ALA A 498 -4.60 23.31 -1.29
CA ALA A 498 -4.89 24.73 -1.45
C ALA A 498 -4.46 25.60 -0.25
N VAL A 499 -3.83 25.00 0.77
CA VAL A 499 -3.31 25.69 1.95
C VAL A 499 -1.81 25.91 1.79
N SER A 500 -1.37 27.16 1.87
CA SER A 500 0.06 27.48 1.84
C SER A 500 0.82 26.85 3.00
N TRP A 501 2.09 26.54 2.81
CA TRP A 501 2.96 25.91 3.82
C TRP A 501 3.00 26.59 5.21
N LEU A 502 2.86 27.91 5.28
CA LEU A 502 2.82 28.66 6.54
C LEU A 502 1.57 28.38 7.39
N ASN A 503 0.52 27.87 6.75
CA ASN A 503 -0.76 27.57 7.37
C ASN A 503 -0.97 26.06 7.61
N LEU A 504 -0.15 25.17 7.03
CA LEU A 504 -0.25 23.72 7.29
C LEU A 504 -0.22 23.36 8.80
N PRO A 505 0.63 23.97 9.65
CA PRO A 505 0.57 23.72 11.09
C PRO A 505 -0.77 24.09 11.73
N LYS A 506 -1.45 25.11 11.20
CA LYS A 506 -2.75 25.55 11.70
C LYS A 506 -3.85 24.55 11.34
N VAL A 507 -3.77 23.88 10.19
CA VAL A 507 -4.69 22.79 9.82
C VAL A 507 -4.67 21.70 10.89
N ARG A 508 -3.47 21.23 11.25
CA ARG A 508 -3.31 20.22 12.32
C ARG A 508 -3.87 20.69 13.65
N HIS A 509 -3.66 21.97 14.00
CA HIS A 509 -4.16 22.55 15.23
C HIS A 509 -5.70 22.67 15.27
N ILE A 510 -6.34 22.95 14.13
CA ILE A 510 -7.80 23.07 14.05
C ILE A 510 -8.48 21.69 14.16
N ALA A 511 -7.91 20.67 13.51
CA ALA A 511 -8.51 19.33 13.41
C ALA A 511 -7.63 18.22 14.04
N PRO A 512 -7.18 18.36 15.31
CA PRO A 512 -6.20 17.47 15.91
C PRO A 512 -6.67 16.01 16.00
N GLU A 513 -7.97 15.77 16.15
CA GLU A 513 -8.57 14.43 16.21
C GLU A 513 -8.41 13.65 14.90
N PHE A 514 -8.26 14.34 13.76
CA PHE A 514 -8.00 13.70 12.47
C PHE A 514 -6.54 13.35 12.23
N TYR A 515 -5.60 13.94 12.99
CA TYR A 515 -4.15 13.80 12.73
C TYR A 515 -3.35 13.21 13.89
N ASN A 516 -3.76 13.37 15.15
CA ASN A 516 -2.99 12.94 16.32
C ASN A 516 -2.92 11.42 16.47
N HIS A 517 -3.82 10.69 15.83
CA HIS A 517 -3.83 9.22 15.82
C HIS A 517 -3.02 8.61 14.65
N LEU A 518 -2.61 9.44 13.67
CA LEU A 518 -1.81 9.02 12.53
C LEU A 518 -0.34 8.86 12.92
N GLN A 519 0.32 7.91 12.29
CA GLN A 519 1.75 7.68 12.45
C GLN A 519 2.54 8.78 11.73
N TRP A 520 3.70 9.14 12.27
CA TRP A 520 4.54 10.20 11.72
C TRP A 520 6.01 9.93 12.05
N HIS A 521 6.91 10.50 11.26
CA HIS A 521 8.35 10.34 11.42
C HIS A 521 8.93 11.40 12.35
N THR A 522 9.78 10.99 13.29
CA THR A 522 10.50 11.90 14.18
C THR A 522 11.80 12.42 13.58
N SER A 523 12.37 11.72 12.59
CA SER A 523 13.66 12.05 11.97
C SER A 523 13.73 11.55 10.53
N TRP A 524 13.87 12.48 9.58
CA TRP A 524 14.10 12.19 8.17
C TRP A 524 15.41 11.41 7.91
N PRO A 525 16.58 11.77 8.48
CA PRO A 525 17.77 10.92 8.37
C PRO A 525 17.54 9.47 8.85
N MET A 526 16.74 9.30 9.91
CA MET A 526 16.39 7.97 10.41
C MET A 526 15.50 7.21 9.41
N VAL A 527 14.62 7.89 8.68
CA VAL A 527 13.85 7.27 7.59
C VAL A 527 14.78 6.70 6.53
N THR A 528 15.79 7.45 6.08
CA THR A 528 16.78 6.95 5.11
C THR A 528 17.53 5.74 5.65
N PHE A 529 17.97 5.80 6.91
CA PHE A 529 18.64 4.67 7.57
C PHE A 529 17.75 3.43 7.61
N ARG A 530 16.52 3.57 8.11
CA ARG A 530 15.54 2.47 8.19
C ARG A 530 15.25 1.89 6.81
N PHE A 531 15.04 2.75 5.81
CA PHE A 531 14.80 2.33 4.44
C PHE A 531 15.96 1.48 3.90
N ILE A 532 17.21 1.84 4.18
CA ILE A 532 18.37 1.09 3.66
C ILE A 532 18.57 -0.23 4.42
N PHE A 533 18.42 -0.24 5.75
CA PHE A 533 18.87 -1.36 6.59
C PHE A 533 17.75 -2.31 7.06
N GLU A 534 16.50 -1.87 7.19
CA GLU A 534 15.41 -2.75 7.65
C GLU A 534 15.00 -3.75 6.57
N LYS A 535 14.74 -5.01 6.94
CA LYS A 535 14.39 -6.06 5.96
C LYS A 535 12.97 -5.91 5.41
N ASP A 536 12.07 -5.35 6.22
CA ASP A 536 10.64 -5.28 5.93
C ASP A 536 10.23 -3.99 5.21
N VAL A 537 11.18 -3.06 5.03
CA VAL A 537 10.98 -1.81 4.28
C VAL A 537 11.84 -1.79 3.03
N GLY A 538 11.24 -1.46 1.89
CA GLY A 538 11.95 -1.25 0.64
C GLY A 538 11.05 -0.65 -0.43
N LEU A 539 11.47 -0.73 -1.69
CA LEU A 539 10.73 -0.11 -2.80
C LEU A 539 9.27 -0.62 -2.95
N PHE A 540 8.95 -1.80 -2.39
CA PHE A 540 7.59 -2.36 -2.40
C PHE A 540 6.69 -1.87 -1.28
N SER A 541 7.22 -1.18 -0.29
CA SER A 541 6.45 -0.68 0.83
C SER A 541 5.67 0.57 0.42
N ARG A 542 4.90 0.49 -0.67
CA ARG A 542 4.05 1.55 -1.23
C ARG A 542 2.63 1.01 -1.38
N ALA A 543 1.66 1.87 -1.15
CA ALA A 543 0.28 1.57 -1.50
C ALA A 543 0.13 1.48 -3.03
N LYS A 544 -0.61 0.47 -3.50
CA LYS A 544 -0.81 0.27 -4.94
C LYS A 544 -2.25 -0.10 -5.25
N ARG A 545 -2.86 0.63 -6.17
CA ARG A 545 -4.23 0.50 -6.65
C ARG A 545 -4.23 0.11 -8.12
N ASP A 546 -5.18 -0.74 -8.51
CA ASP A 546 -5.32 -1.27 -9.88
C ASP A 546 -6.29 -0.37 -10.67
N SER A 547 -5.79 0.35 -11.67
CA SER A 547 -6.52 1.35 -12.46
C SER A 547 -7.78 0.82 -13.16
N HIS A 548 -7.84 -0.49 -13.45
CA HIS A 548 -9.03 -1.10 -14.05
C HIS A 548 -10.22 -1.31 -13.09
N LEU A 549 -10.02 -1.18 -11.77
CA LEU A 549 -11.13 -1.21 -10.80
C LEU A 549 -11.76 0.17 -10.64
N SER A 550 -10.95 1.24 -10.60
CA SER A 550 -11.41 2.61 -10.40
C SER A 550 -12.34 3.07 -11.53
N GLU A 551 -12.05 2.76 -12.79
CA GLU A 551 -12.94 3.07 -13.92
C GLU A 551 -14.31 2.38 -13.85
N LYS A 552 -14.37 1.14 -13.35
CA LYS A 552 -15.62 0.38 -13.24
C LYS A 552 -16.47 0.83 -12.06
N GLU A 553 -15.83 1.28 -10.97
CA GLU A 553 -16.52 1.83 -9.81
C GLU A 553 -16.99 3.26 -10.08
N GLN A 554 -16.19 4.08 -10.75
CA GLN A 554 -16.59 5.42 -11.22
C GLN A 554 -17.76 5.38 -12.21
N ARG A 555 -17.83 4.36 -13.10
CA ARG A 555 -18.98 4.17 -14.01
C ARG A 555 -20.24 3.63 -13.36
N LYS A 556 -20.16 3.06 -12.16
CA LYS A 556 -21.30 2.45 -11.44
C LYS A 556 -21.96 3.40 -10.44
N GLN A 557 -21.30 4.49 -10.08
CA GLN A 557 -22.01 5.57 -9.40
C GLN A 557 -23.05 6.15 -10.38
N PRO A 558 -24.29 6.42 -9.94
CA PRO A 558 -25.20 7.23 -10.74
C PRO A 558 -24.43 8.50 -11.15
N LYS A 559 -24.75 9.10 -12.30
CA LYS A 559 -24.37 10.50 -12.56
C LYS A 559 -25.06 11.35 -11.48
N ALA A 560 -24.53 11.35 -10.26
CA ALA A 560 -24.81 12.35 -9.28
C ALA A 560 -24.54 13.68 -9.99
N LYS A 561 -25.45 14.64 -9.81
CA LYS A 561 -25.17 16.05 -10.16
C LYS A 561 -23.71 16.30 -9.81
N LYS A 562 -22.93 16.92 -10.70
CA LYS A 562 -21.59 17.41 -10.38
C LYS A 562 -21.71 18.21 -9.07
N GLU A 563 -21.51 17.55 -7.93
CA GLU A 563 -21.39 18.21 -6.65
C GLU A 563 -20.15 19.08 -6.80
N ALA A 564 -20.26 20.33 -6.37
CA ALA A 564 -19.16 21.27 -6.51
C ALA A 564 -17.93 20.64 -5.85
N VAL A 565 -16.88 20.40 -6.64
CA VAL A 565 -15.57 19.96 -6.14
C VAL A 565 -15.21 20.87 -4.98
N LEU A 566 -15.15 20.32 -3.78
CA LEU A 566 -14.85 21.12 -2.60
C LEU A 566 -13.39 21.59 -2.75
N PRO A 567 -13.08 22.86 -2.43
CA PRO A 567 -11.70 23.29 -2.47
C PRO A 567 -10.91 22.42 -1.47
N GLY A 568 -9.91 21.69 -1.96
CA GLY A 568 -9.15 20.71 -1.17
C GLY A 568 -9.26 19.24 -1.64
N GLU A 569 -10.20 18.86 -2.51
CA GLU A 569 -10.32 17.47 -2.98
C GLU A 569 -9.25 17.05 -4.01
N GLY A 570 -7.94 17.22 -3.74
CA GLY A 570 -6.83 16.70 -4.58
C GLY A 570 -6.81 17.16 -6.05
N CYS A 571 -7.80 17.94 -6.48
CA CYS A 571 -7.94 18.53 -7.79
C CYS A 571 -7.52 19.99 -7.63
N SER A 572 -6.29 20.27 -8.04
CA SER A 572 -5.93 21.62 -8.44
C SER A 572 -7.04 22.16 -9.35
N LEU A 573 -7.51 23.38 -9.10
CA LEU A 573 -8.47 24.14 -9.91
C LEU A 573 -8.49 23.66 -11.37
N ASP A 574 -9.60 23.07 -11.81
CA ASP A 574 -9.79 22.57 -13.18
C ASP A 574 -9.16 23.53 -14.23
N GLY A 575 -8.42 22.95 -15.18
CA GLY A 575 -7.74 23.66 -16.27
C GLY A 575 -6.22 23.78 -16.10
N ALA A 576 -5.55 22.63 -15.97
CA ALA A 576 -4.09 22.53 -16.07
C ALA A 576 -3.64 22.64 -17.54
N ASP A 577 -3.79 23.83 -18.11
CA ASP A 577 -2.95 24.39 -19.18
C ASP A 577 -3.04 25.93 -19.16
#